data_AF-A0A326TSB6-F1
#
_entry.id   AF-A0A326TSB6-F1
#
_cell.length_a   1.000
_cell.length_b   1.000
_cell.length_c   1.000
_cell.angle_alpha   90.00
_cell.angle_beta   90.00
_cell.angle_gamma   90.00
#
_symmetry.space_group_name_H-M   'P 1'
#
loop_
_entity.id
_entity.type
_entity.pdbx_description
1 polymer ?
#
loop_
_entity_poly.entity_id
_entity_poly.type
_entity_poly.pdbx_seq_one_letter_code
_entity_poly.pdbx_strand_id
1 'polypeptide(L)' 'MLIYEYKLDGSNAQFAAIEEAIRTTQFIRNKCLRLWMDARGVSRNDLQRYCA' A
#
# COMPACT_ATOMS: atom_id res chain seq x y z
N MET A 1 -16.61 7.21 -24.79
CA MET A 1 -16.17 6.73 -23.47
C MET A 1 -16.34 7.89 -22.50
N LEU A 2 -17.32 7.81 -21.59
CA LEU A 2 -17.51 8.83 -20.55
C LEU A 2 -16.53 8.51 -19.41
N ILE A 3 -15.57 9.41 -19.19
CA ILE A 3 -14.65 9.32 -18.06
C ILE A 3 -15.15 10.33 -17.03
N TYR A 4 -15.56 9.85 -15.86
CA TYR A 4 -15.90 10.70 -14.73
C TYR A 4 -14.63 10.89 -13.89
N GLU A 5 -13.95 12.02 -14.09
CA GLU A 5 -12.87 12.44 -13.20
C GLU A 5 -13.46 13.28 -12.07
N TYR A 6 -13.47 12.72 -10.86
CA TYR A 6 -13.71 13.48 -9.65
C TYR A 6 -12.36 13.72 -8.97
N LYS A 7 -12.00 14.99 -8.80
CA LYS A 7 -10.84 15.34 -7.98
C LYS A 7 -11.23 15.19 -6.53
N LEU A 8 -10.43 14.46 -5.76
CA LEU A 8 -10.61 14.33 -4.33
C LEU A 8 -10.55 15.73 -3.71
N ASP A 9 -11.64 16.17 -3.08
CA ASP A 9 -11.67 17.40 -2.29
C ASP A 9 -11.53 17.03 -0.81
N GLY A 10 -10.67 17.75 -0.11
CA GLY A 10 -10.29 17.41 1.25
C GLY A 10 -9.50 18.53 1.91
N SER A 11 -9.50 18.53 3.24
CA SER A 11 -8.63 19.41 4.00
C SER A 11 -7.17 18.96 3.91
N ASN A 12 -6.23 19.88 4.18
CA ASN A 12 -4.80 19.57 4.25
C ASN A 12 -4.50 18.42 5.23
N ALA A 13 -5.25 18.33 6.34
CA ALA A 13 -5.10 17.25 7.31
C ALA A 13 -5.50 15.88 6.73
N GLN A 14 -6.57 15.82 5.93
CA GLN A 14 -6.98 14.58 5.26
C GLN A 14 -5.97 14.14 4.20
N PHE A 15 -5.44 15.08 3.41
CA PHE A 15 -4.37 14.77 2.46
C PHE A 15 -3.10 14.29 3.15
N ALA A 16 -2.70 14.92 4.26
CA ALA A 16 -1.55 14.48 5.03
C ALA A 16 -1.72 13.05 5.59
N ALA A 17 -2.92 12.72 6.09
CA ALA A 17 -3.24 11.37 6.56
C ALA A 17 -3.19 10.33 5.42
N ILE A 18 -3.69 10.68 4.23
CA ILE A 18 -3.63 9.82 3.04
C ILE A 18 -2.17 9.58 2.62
N GLU A 19 -1.36 10.64 2.55
CA GLU A 19 0.06 10.54 2.21
C GLU A 19 0.84 9.67 3.21
N GLU A 20 0.53 9.80 4.50
CA GLU A 20 1.11 8.95 5.54
C GLU A 20 0.70 7.47 5.37
N ALA A 21 -0.60 7.21 5.14
CA ALA A 21 -1.10 5.87 4.91
C ALA A 21 -0.48 5.21 3.66
N ILE A 22 -0.32 5.98 2.57
CA ILE A 22 0.35 5.51 1.36
C ILE A 22 1.80 5.14 1.65
N ARG A 23 2.54 6.00 2.36
CA ARG A 23 3.94 5.77 2.71
C ARG A 23 4.12 4.51 3.55
N THR A 24 3.29 4.34 4.57
CA THR A 24 3.30 3.17 5.46
C THR A 24 2.98 1.89 4.68
N THR A 25 1.96 1.92 3.84
CA THR A 25 1.57 0.75 3.02
C THR A 25 2.67 0.38 2.01
N GLN A 26 3.30 1.37 1.38
CA GLN A 26 4.42 1.15 0.47
C GLN A 26 5.62 0.53 1.19
N PHE A 27 5.93 0.97 2.41
CA PHE A 27 7.00 0.39 3.22
C PHE A 27 6.73 -1.09 3.51
N ILE A 28 5.54 -1.43 4.02
CA ILE A 28 5.14 -2.81 4.31
C ILE A 28 5.24 -3.67 3.05
N ARG A 29 4.68 -3.20 1.93
CA ARG A 29 4.73 -3.91 0.64
C ARG A 29 6.17 -4.14 0.19
N ASN A 30 7.03 -3.14 0.25
CA ASN A 30 8.42 -3.26 -0.19
C ASN A 30 9.20 -4.26 0.68
N LYS A 31 8.92 -4.33 1.98
CA LYS A 31 9.49 -5.34 2.87
C LYS A 31 8.98 -6.75 2.55
N CYS A 32 7.69 -6.91 2.30
CA CYS A 32 7.09 -8.18 1.89
C CYS A 32 7.68 -8.69 0.57
N LEU A 33 7.84 -7.80 -0.41
CA LEU A 33 8.48 -8.13 -1.69
C LEU A 33 9.93 -8.56 -1.47
N ARG A 34 10.68 -7.87 -0.62
CA ARG A 34 12.06 -8.23 -0.34
C ARG A 34 12.18 -9.60 0.34
N LEU A 35 11.31 -9.87 1.32
CA LEU A 35 11.21 -11.17 1.98
C LEU A 35 10.92 -12.29 0.97
N TRP A 36 9.99 -12.06 0.04
CA TRP A 36 9.64 -13.04 -1.00
C TRP A 36 10.79 -13.33 -1.96
N MET A 37 11.59 -12.31 -2.30
CA MET A 37 12.76 -12.47 -3.16
C MET A 37 13.91 -13.21 -2.48
N ASP A 38 14.14 -12.95 -1.19
CA ASP A 38 15.31 -13.44 -0.46
C ASP A 38 15.08 -14.83 0.17
N ALA A 39 13.84 -15.20 0.51
CA ALA A 39 13.54 -16.46 1.21
C ALA A 39 12.89 -17.52 0.30
N ARG A 40 13.31 -18.78 0.43
CA ARG A 40 12.64 -19.93 -0.21
C ARG A 40 11.42 -20.37 0.58
N GLY A 41 10.32 -20.66 -0.12
CA GLY A 41 9.12 -21.25 0.48
C GLY A 41 8.11 -20.24 1.05
N VAL A 42 8.35 -18.93 0.90
CA VAL A 42 7.38 -17.90 1.29
C VAL A 42 6.20 -17.91 0.33
N SER A 43 5.01 -18.22 0.84
CA SER A 43 3.78 -18.25 0.04
C SER A 43 3.06 -16.90 0.04
N ARG A 44 2.12 -16.73 -0.88
CA ARG A 44 1.25 -15.53 -0.92
C ARG A 44 0.46 -15.33 0.38
N ASN A 45 0.05 -16.41 1.04
CA ASN A 45 -0.70 -16.35 2.29
C ASN A 45 0.17 -15.85 3.45
N ASP A 46 1.47 -16.17 3.44
CA ASP A 46 2.41 -15.67 4.45
C ASP A 46 2.61 -14.16 4.31
N LEU A 47 2.72 -13.67 3.07
CA LEU A 47 2.82 -12.23 2.79
C LEU A 47 1.55 -11.47 3.15
N GLN A 48 0.36 -12.06 2.93
CA GLN A 48 -0.92 -11.43 3.25
C GLN A 48 -1.07 -11.12 4.74
N ARG A 49 -0.50 -11.93 5.64
CA ARG A 49 -0.53 -11.70 7.09
C ARG A 49 0.13 -10.38 7.52
N TYR A 50 1.05 -9.84 6.72
CA TYR A 50 1.72 -8.57 7.03
C TYR A 50 0.92 -7.34 6.54
N CYS A 51 -0.12 -7.55 5.75
CA CYS A 51 -0.97 -6.50 5.19
C CYS A 51 -2.40 -6.49 5.79
N ALA A 52 -2.67 -7.38 6.75
CA ALA A 52 -3.99 -7.60 7.39
C ALA A 52 -4.05 -7.09 8.83
#